data_AF-A0A7J5EH83-F1
#
_entry.id   AF-A0A7J5EH83-F1
#
_cell.length_a   1.000
_cell.length_b   1.000
_cell.length_c   1.000
_cell.angle_alpha   90.00
_cell.angle_beta   90.00
_cell.angle_gamma   90.00
#
_symmetry.space_group_name_H-M   'P 1'
#
loop_
_entity.id
_entity.type
_entity.pdbx_description
1 polymer ?
#
loop_
_entity_poly.entity_id
_entity_poly.type
_entity_poly.pdbx_seq_one_letter_code
_entity_poly.pdbx_strand_id
1 'polypeptide(L)'
;SQGHAHALNLRDSGVKEVAVVGTGTASGDLGGLTKEEIDKVVKSRAGLIKACYQKELDKQKGLGGKLVVKFTIAPAGDVTKAAPDNSKSSLQNTAVSDCVVRQIMKLKFPAKGGGVVNYPFIFSQG
;
A
#
# COMPACT_ATOMS: atom_id res chain seq x y z
N SER A 1 -9.77 -42.56 44.39
CA SER A 1 -9.64 -42.65 42.92
C SER A 1 -10.21 -41.38 42.32
N GLN A 2 -9.37 -40.37 42.10
CA GLN A 2 -8.81 -40.00 40.78
C GLN A 2 -9.87 -39.58 39.76
N GLY A 3 -9.76 -38.32 39.31
CA GLY A 3 -10.52 -37.76 38.19
C GLY A 3 -10.18 -36.29 38.01
N HIS A 4 -8.97 -36.04 37.52
CA HIS A 4 -8.37 -34.72 37.31
C HIS A 4 -9.06 -33.90 36.21
N ALA A 5 -8.86 -32.59 36.33
CA ALA A 5 -9.25 -31.50 35.46
C ALA A 5 -9.04 -31.73 33.94
N HIS A 6 -9.89 -31.09 33.14
CA HIS A 6 -9.40 -30.08 32.20
C HIS A 6 -10.52 -29.10 31.82
N ALA A 7 -10.41 -27.87 32.34
CA ALA A 7 -11.05 -26.73 31.71
C ALA A 7 -10.46 -26.59 30.32
N LEU A 8 -11.26 -26.85 29.29
CA LEU A 8 -10.92 -26.49 27.92
C LEU A 8 -10.95 -24.96 27.85
N ASN A 9 -9.77 -24.36 27.97
CA ASN A 9 -9.51 -22.98 27.59
C ASN A 9 -9.92 -22.84 26.12
N LEU A 10 -11.12 -22.30 25.89
CA LEU A 10 -11.49 -21.72 24.61
C LEU A 10 -10.51 -20.58 24.37
N ARG A 11 -9.49 -20.88 23.56
CA ARG A 11 -8.54 -19.90 23.03
C ARG A 11 -9.38 -18.92 22.24
N ASP A 12 -9.64 -17.76 22.84
CA ASP A 12 -10.10 -16.55 22.14
C ASP A 12 -9.18 -16.35 20.95
N SER A 13 -9.61 -16.84 19.80
CA SER A 13 -8.91 -16.68 18.54
C SER A 13 -9.32 -15.31 18.05
N GLY A 14 -8.76 -14.28 18.70
CA GLY A 14 -9.09 -12.89 18.45
C GLY A 14 -9.18 -12.60 16.96
N VAL A 15 -10.29 -12.01 16.55
CA VAL A 15 -10.61 -11.73 15.14
C VAL A 15 -9.44 -10.97 14.51
N LYS A 16 -8.91 -11.49 13.40
CA LYS A 16 -7.74 -10.92 12.72
C LYS A 16 -8.20 -9.70 11.90
N GLU A 17 -7.66 -8.51 12.21
CA GLU A 17 -7.91 -7.29 11.43
C GLU A 17 -7.58 -7.51 9.94
N VAL A 18 -8.53 -7.17 9.07
CA VAL A 18 -8.38 -7.34 7.62
C VAL A 18 -7.91 -6.05 6.99
N ALA A 19 -6.83 -6.12 6.21
CA ALA A 19 -6.30 -5.00 5.46
C ALA A 19 -7.32 -4.45 4.45
N VAL A 20 -7.65 -3.17 4.57
CA VAL A 20 -8.37 -2.36 3.60
C VAL A 20 -7.41 -1.32 3.04
N VAL A 21 -7.32 -1.24 1.71
CA VAL A 21 -6.46 -0.28 1.01
C VAL A 21 -7.31 0.49 0.02
N GLY A 22 -7.54 1.76 0.32
CA GLY A 22 -8.11 2.73 -0.61
C GLY A 22 -7.02 3.48 -1.38
N THR A 23 -7.42 4.15 -2.46
CA THR A 23 -6.55 5.06 -3.22
C THR A 23 -7.25 6.38 -3.43
N GLY A 24 -6.48 7.47 -3.50
CA GLY A 24 -7.00 8.76 -3.94
C GLY A 24 -6.50 9.13 -5.34
N THR A 25 -6.76 10.36 -5.75
CA THR A 25 -6.53 10.82 -7.12
C THR A 25 -5.05 11.13 -7.38
N ALA A 26 -4.50 10.55 -8.45
CA ALA A 26 -3.16 10.90 -8.94
C ALA A 26 -3.05 12.41 -9.24
N SER A 27 -1.92 13.00 -8.87
CA SER A 27 -1.65 14.45 -9.03
C SER A 27 -0.18 14.71 -9.40
N GLY A 28 0.12 15.89 -9.90
CA GLY A 28 1.47 16.28 -10.34
C GLY A 28 1.55 16.47 -11.85
N ASP A 29 2.76 16.34 -12.39
CA ASP A 29 2.97 16.34 -13.84
C ASP A 29 2.75 14.93 -14.37
N LEU A 30 1.68 14.74 -15.16
CA LEU A 30 1.30 13.41 -15.65
C LEU A 30 1.86 13.12 -17.05
N GLY A 31 2.54 14.09 -17.68
CA GLY A 31 3.26 13.91 -18.93
C GLY A 31 2.50 13.16 -20.03
N GLY A 32 1.23 13.47 -20.24
CA GLY A 32 0.38 12.82 -21.26
C GLY A 32 -0.42 11.61 -20.78
N LEU A 33 -0.20 11.10 -19.57
CA LEU A 33 -1.03 10.09 -18.92
C LEU A 33 -2.28 10.70 -18.28
N THR A 34 -3.41 10.02 -18.35
CA THR A 34 -4.60 10.38 -17.58
C THR A 34 -4.52 9.81 -16.16
N LYS A 35 -5.29 10.39 -15.25
CA LYS A 35 -5.41 9.88 -13.88
C LYS A 35 -5.93 8.44 -13.85
N GLU A 36 -6.83 8.10 -14.77
CA GLU A 36 -7.42 6.76 -14.88
C GLU A 36 -6.40 5.71 -15.35
N GLU A 37 -5.52 6.06 -16.29
CA GLU A 37 -4.45 5.16 -16.71
C GLU A 37 -3.45 4.92 -15.58
N ILE A 38 -3.11 5.98 -14.84
CA ILE A 38 -2.23 5.85 -13.67
C ILE A 38 -2.88 4.94 -12.63
N ASP A 39 -4.13 5.22 -12.30
CA ASP A 39 -4.90 4.46 -11.33
C ASP A 39 -5.04 2.98 -11.73
N LYS A 40 -5.34 2.70 -13.00
CA LYS A 40 -5.42 1.33 -13.53
C LYS A 40 -4.10 0.58 -13.37
N VAL A 41 -2.97 1.21 -13.73
CA VAL A 41 -1.65 0.58 -13.61
C VAL A 41 -1.28 0.35 -12.14
N VAL A 42 -1.50 1.32 -11.26
CA VAL A 42 -1.22 1.16 -9.82
C VAL A 42 -2.10 0.06 -9.21
N LYS A 43 -3.41 0.05 -9.52
CA LYS A 43 -4.36 -0.97 -9.03
C LYS A 43 -4.07 -2.36 -9.55
N SER A 44 -3.33 -2.53 -10.64
CA SER A 44 -2.85 -3.85 -11.08
C SER A 44 -1.97 -4.55 -10.02
N ARG A 45 -1.36 -3.79 -9.09
CA ARG A 45 -0.58 -4.30 -7.96
C ARG A 45 -1.36 -4.31 -6.63
N ALA A 46 -2.68 -4.07 -6.64
CA ALA A 46 -3.48 -3.91 -5.41
C ALA A 46 -3.34 -5.07 -4.43
N GLY A 47 -3.30 -6.32 -4.91
CA GLY A 47 -3.11 -7.50 -4.05
C GLY A 47 -1.76 -7.50 -3.32
N LEU A 48 -0.67 -7.12 -4.00
CA LEU A 48 0.66 -7.04 -3.41
C LEU A 48 0.78 -5.86 -2.44
N ILE A 49 0.14 -4.73 -2.75
CA ILE A 49 0.08 -3.56 -1.87
C ILE A 49 -0.71 -3.89 -0.60
N LYS A 50 -1.84 -4.60 -0.72
CA LYS A 50 -2.61 -5.12 0.41
C LYS A 50 -1.77 -6.08 1.26
N ALA A 51 -0.99 -6.95 0.62
CA ALA A 51 -0.09 -7.86 1.33
C ALA A 51 1.04 -7.13 2.09
N CYS A 52 1.61 -6.06 1.50
CA CYS A 52 2.58 -5.20 2.19
C CYS A 52 2.02 -4.66 3.51
N TYR A 53 0.75 -4.23 3.50
CA TYR A 53 0.10 -3.68 4.67
C TYR A 53 -0.36 -4.75 5.67
N GLN A 54 -1.03 -5.82 5.21
CA GLN A 54 -1.52 -6.91 6.08
C GLN A 54 -0.39 -7.51 6.92
N LYS A 55 0.80 -7.69 6.32
CA LYS A 55 1.96 -8.24 7.02
C LYS A 55 2.35 -7.42 8.26
N GLU A 56 2.24 -6.11 8.21
CA GLU A 56 2.58 -5.24 9.33
C GLU A 56 1.38 -5.00 10.25
N LEU A 57 0.15 -4.98 9.72
CA LEU A 57 -1.09 -4.96 10.51
C LEU A 57 -1.21 -6.19 11.43
N ASP A 58 -0.73 -7.35 10.97
CA ASP A 58 -0.65 -8.57 11.79
C ASP A 58 0.25 -8.42 13.02
N LYS A 59 1.23 -7.51 12.97
CA LYS A 59 2.19 -7.24 14.06
C LYS A 59 1.80 -6.02 14.90
N GLN A 60 1.19 -5.03 14.26
CA GLN A 60 0.81 -3.75 14.84
C GLN A 60 -0.69 -3.55 14.65
N LYS A 61 -1.45 -4.00 15.65
CA LYS A 61 -2.90 -3.79 15.69
C LYS A 61 -3.22 -2.30 15.66
N GLY A 62 -4.30 -1.91 14.99
CA GLY A 62 -4.62 -0.49 14.89
C GLY A 62 -3.77 0.31 13.89
N LEU A 63 -2.79 -0.30 13.22
CA LEU A 63 -1.99 0.39 12.20
C LEU A 63 -2.93 0.96 11.13
N GLY A 64 -2.61 2.14 10.60
CA GLY A 64 -3.42 2.80 9.58
C GLY A 64 -2.86 4.18 9.24
N GLY A 65 -3.44 4.80 8.22
CA GLY A 65 -3.08 6.16 7.81
C GLY A 65 -2.85 6.30 6.31
N LYS A 66 -2.37 7.48 5.91
CA LYS A 66 -2.16 7.84 4.52
C LYS A 66 -0.69 7.72 4.15
N LEU A 67 -0.40 7.10 3.02
CA LEU A 67 0.92 7.11 2.39
C LEU A 67 0.80 7.74 1.01
N VAL A 68 1.53 8.83 0.77
CA VAL A 68 1.67 9.40 -0.57
C VAL A 68 3.00 8.96 -1.13
N VAL A 69 2.99 8.24 -2.25
CA VAL A 69 4.22 7.88 -2.96
C VAL A 69 4.42 8.85 -4.11
N LYS A 70 5.57 9.52 -4.14
CA LYS A 70 6.03 10.33 -5.27
C LYS A 70 6.94 9.49 -6.15
N PHE A 71 6.64 9.40 -7.44
CA PHE A 71 7.44 8.63 -8.38
C PHE A 71 7.58 9.29 -9.75
N THR A 72 8.66 8.98 -10.44
CA THR A 72 9.00 9.51 -11.77
C THR A 72 8.81 8.43 -12.83
N ILE A 73 8.00 8.73 -13.83
CA ILE A 73 7.77 7.88 -15.00
C ILE A 73 8.63 8.42 -16.15
N ALA A 74 9.47 7.58 -16.74
CA ALA A 74 10.23 7.93 -17.95
C ALA A 74 9.33 7.89 -19.20
N PRO A 75 9.71 8.54 -20.32
CA PRO A 75 8.91 8.52 -21.56
C PRO A 75 8.59 7.12 -22.10
N ALA A 76 9.47 6.14 -21.84
CA ALA A 76 9.27 4.74 -22.18
C ALA A 76 8.23 4.04 -21.28
N GLY A 77 7.73 4.68 -20.23
CA GLY A 77 6.73 4.16 -19.29
C GLY A 77 7.31 3.50 -18.02
N ASP A 78 8.62 3.34 -17.90
CA ASP A 78 9.25 2.75 -16.70
C ASP A 78 9.28 3.73 -15.53
N VAL A 79 9.08 3.23 -14.32
CA VAL A 79 9.30 4.03 -13.10
C VAL A 79 10.80 4.03 -12.78
N THR A 80 11.41 5.22 -12.79
CA THR A 80 12.86 5.38 -12.58
C THR A 80 13.23 5.83 -11.18
N LYS A 81 12.28 6.43 -10.45
CA LYS A 81 12.44 6.87 -9.06
C LYS A 81 11.10 6.72 -8.33
N ALA A 82 11.13 6.32 -7.06
CA ALA A 82 9.96 6.33 -6.19
C ALA A 82 10.40 6.52 -4.73
N ALA A 83 9.66 7.34 -3.98
CA ALA A 83 9.88 7.56 -2.56
C ALA A 83 8.59 8.01 -1.86
N PRO A 84 8.44 7.78 -0.54
CA PRO A 84 7.37 8.40 0.24
C PRO A 84 7.51 9.93 0.24
N ASP A 85 6.38 10.64 0.12
CA ASP A 85 6.29 12.07 0.41
C ASP A 85 5.89 12.22 1.88
N ASN A 86 6.89 12.33 2.77
CA ASN A 86 6.69 12.39 4.22
C ASN A 86 5.86 13.61 4.64
N SER A 87 5.96 14.74 3.93
CA SER A 87 5.18 15.95 4.23
C SER A 87 3.68 15.78 3.94
N LYS A 88 3.31 14.78 3.13
CA LYS A 88 1.92 14.45 2.79
C LYS A 88 1.47 13.11 3.33
N SER A 89 2.31 12.39 4.08
CA SER A 89 2.00 11.04 4.60
C SER A 89 1.79 11.09 6.12
N SER A 90 0.82 10.33 6.61
CA SER A 90 0.56 10.14 8.03
C SER A 90 0.84 8.72 8.52
N LEU A 91 0.96 7.75 7.62
CA LEU A 91 1.29 6.35 7.96
C LEU A 91 2.67 6.28 8.63
N GLN A 92 2.71 5.93 9.92
CA GLN A 92 3.93 5.81 10.72
C GLN A 92 4.50 4.39 10.68
N ASN A 93 4.73 3.84 9.48
CA ASN A 93 5.34 2.51 9.32
C ASN A 93 6.21 2.46 8.05
N THR A 94 7.52 2.40 8.27
CA THR A 94 8.53 2.37 7.18
C THR A 94 8.52 1.04 6.43
N ALA A 95 8.26 -0.08 7.11
CA ALA A 95 8.20 -1.40 6.46
C ALA A 95 7.08 -1.50 5.41
N VAL A 96 5.90 -0.94 5.71
CA VAL A 96 4.81 -0.81 4.73
C VAL A 96 5.24 0.12 3.59
N SER A 97 5.76 1.30 3.93
CA SER A 97 6.19 2.32 2.95
C SER A 97 7.21 1.77 1.95
N ASP A 98 8.25 1.10 2.42
CA ASP A 98 9.31 0.51 1.59
C ASP A 98 8.80 -0.67 0.75
N CYS A 99 7.87 -1.45 1.29
CA CYS A 99 7.25 -2.53 0.53
C CYS A 99 6.42 -1.97 -0.65
N VAL A 100 5.61 -0.93 -0.40
CA VAL A 100 4.80 -0.26 -1.43
C VAL A 100 5.68 0.41 -2.48
N VAL A 101 6.70 1.16 -2.08
CA VAL A 101 7.67 1.78 -3.00
C VAL A 101 8.30 0.76 -3.95
N ARG A 102 8.67 -0.43 -3.44
CA ARG A 102 9.19 -1.53 -4.26
C ARG A 102 8.17 -2.08 -5.26
N GLN A 103 6.87 -2.07 -4.94
CA GLN A 103 5.84 -2.44 -5.92
C GLN A 103 5.69 -1.36 -7.00
N ILE A 104 5.74 -0.09 -6.61
CA ILE A 104 5.65 1.06 -7.54
C ILE A 104 6.82 1.08 -8.52
N MET A 105 8.05 0.83 -8.06
CA MET A 105 9.24 0.73 -8.92
C MET A 105 9.14 -0.36 -10.00
N LYS A 106 8.23 -1.33 -9.86
CA LYS A 106 8.02 -2.44 -10.81
C LYS A 106 6.83 -2.20 -11.75
N LEU A 107 6.26 -1.01 -11.75
CA LEU A 107 5.17 -0.65 -12.65
C LEU A 107 5.71 -0.26 -14.03
N LYS A 108 4.89 -0.55 -15.04
CA LYS A 108 5.12 -0.17 -16.43
C LYS A 108 3.87 0.56 -16.93
N PHE A 109 4.03 1.82 -17.29
CA PHE A 109 2.98 2.67 -17.82
C PHE A 109 2.99 2.68 -19.35
N PRO A 110 1.88 3.07 -20.01
CA PRO A 110 1.88 3.34 -21.44
C PRO A 110 2.95 4.36 -21.84
N ALA A 111 3.71 4.07 -22.88
CA ALA A 111 4.80 4.92 -23.38
C ALA A 111 4.26 6.10 -24.21
N LYS A 112 3.56 7.02 -23.57
CA LYS A 112 2.97 8.22 -24.20
C LYS A 112 3.41 9.52 -23.54
N GLY A 113 4.59 9.46 -22.91
CA GLY A 113 5.22 10.52 -22.15
C GLY A 113 5.58 10.07 -20.73
N GLY A 114 5.98 11.02 -19.89
CA GLY A 114 6.49 10.74 -18.55
C GLY A 114 6.45 12.00 -17.70
N GLY A 115 6.50 11.83 -16.38
CA GLY A 115 6.28 12.93 -15.44
C GLY A 115 6.53 12.52 -13.99
N VAL A 116 6.23 13.44 -13.08
CA VAL A 116 6.37 13.23 -11.62
C VAL A 116 4.98 13.18 -10.99
N VAL A 117 4.61 11.97 -10.57
CA VAL A 117 3.29 11.65 -10.04
C VAL A 117 3.35 11.51 -8.52
N ASN A 118 2.33 12.05 -7.85
CA ASN A 118 2.03 11.76 -6.45
C ASN A 118 0.77 10.89 -6.40
N TYR A 119 0.84 9.75 -5.74
CA TYR A 119 -0.27 8.81 -5.65
C TYR A 119 -0.57 8.44 -4.17
N PRO A 120 -1.74 8.83 -3.64
CA PRO A 120 -2.12 8.55 -2.27
C PRO A 120 -2.75 7.16 -2.09
N PHE A 121 -2.24 6.42 -1.10
CA PHE A 121 -2.82 5.19 -0.55
C PHE A 121 -3.41 5.48 0.84
N ILE A 122 -4.58 4.91 1.13
CA ILE A 122 -5.26 5.00 2.41
C ILE A 122 -5.34 3.60 3.01
N PHE A 123 -4.67 3.40 4.14
CA PHE A 123 -4.62 2.14 4.84
C PHE A 123 -5.50 2.17 6.08
N SER A 124 -6.37 1.17 6.21
CA SER A 124 -7.25 0.97 7.36
C SER A 124 -7.50 -0.52 7.58
N GLN A 125 -8.00 -0.87 8.75
CA GLN A 125 -8.55 -2.19 9.05
C GLN A 125 -10.06 -2.21 8.76
N GLY A 126 -10.57 -3.39 8.44
CA GLY A 126 -11.99 -3.72 8.46
C GLY A 126 -12.32 -4.76 9.51
#